data_AF-A0AAW7XHZ3-F1
#
_entry.id   AF-A0AAW7XHZ3-F1
#
_cell.length_a   1.000
_cell.length_b   1.000
_cell.length_c   1.000
_cell.angle_alpha   90.00
_cell.angle_beta   90.00
_cell.angle_gamma   90.00
#
_symmetry.space_group_name_H-M   'P 1'
#
loop_
_entity.id
_entity.type
_entity.pdbx_description
1 polymer ?
#
loop_
_entity_poly.entity_id
_entity_poly.type
_entity_poly.pdbx_seq_one_letter_code
_entity_poly.pdbx_strand_id
1 'polypeptide(L)'
;MEDNTLWIFSIVALVIGAIIGFLVGRSGGRSVKQQELDKVQQELDSYKKQVSGHFEETADLVNKMTESYRDVYKHLATSATTLCDATTAAAITSTLVPQLTEAKEVEQEEEVSEEALTATESDVEPPRDYAPKKPDEQGTLSESYGLKNAKETTAEVGETPEVETAEKKPEKSE
;
A
#
# COMPACT_ATOMS: atom_id res chain seq x y z
N MET A 1 -66.49 29.75 4.26
CA MET A 1 -65.32 30.67 4.23
C MET A 1 -64.03 29.94 4.61
N GLU A 2 -64.11 28.64 4.92
CA GLU A 2 -63.01 27.81 5.40
C GLU A 2 -62.01 27.36 4.32
N ASP A 3 -62.41 27.29 3.04
CA ASP A 3 -61.50 26.79 1.98
C ASP A 3 -60.34 27.76 1.68
N ASN A 4 -60.60 29.06 1.73
CA ASN A 4 -59.59 30.08 1.47
C ASN A 4 -58.54 30.16 2.60
N THR A 5 -58.93 29.88 3.85
CA THR A 5 -58.02 29.95 4.99
C THR A 5 -57.04 28.77 4.98
N LEU A 6 -57.47 27.58 4.57
CA LEU A 6 -56.61 26.38 4.49
C LEU A 6 -55.46 26.55 3.49
N TRP A 7 -55.72 27.06 2.29
CA TRP A 7 -54.66 27.28 1.30
C TRP A 7 -53.69 28.40 1.72
N ILE A 8 -54.20 29.46 2.36
CA ILE A 8 -53.36 30.54 2.92
C ILE A 8 -52.43 30.02 4.01
N PHE A 9 -52.93 29.21 4.96
CA PHE A 9 -52.08 28.62 6.01
C PHE A 9 -51.01 27.69 5.44
N SER A 10 -51.31 26.94 4.37
CA SER A 10 -50.33 26.09 3.69
C SER A 10 -49.17 26.91 3.10
N ILE A 11 -49.48 28.02 2.43
CA ILE A 11 -48.46 28.92 1.87
C ILE A 11 -47.63 29.56 2.98
N VAL A 12 -48.29 30.03 4.05
CA VAL A 12 -47.58 30.66 5.18
C VAL A 12 -46.64 29.66 5.87
N ALA A 13 -47.10 28.43 6.10
CA ALA A 13 -46.25 27.37 6.67
C ALA A 13 -45.06 27.03 5.76
N LEU A 14 -45.26 27.00 4.44
CA LEU A 14 -44.18 26.76 3.47
C LEU A 14 -43.16 27.90 3.49
N VAL A 15 -43.60 29.15 3.55
CA VAL A 15 -42.70 30.31 3.62
C VAL A 15 -41.90 30.31 4.92
N ILE A 16 -42.56 30.04 6.06
CA ILE A 16 -41.87 29.96 7.36
C ILE A 16 -40.88 28.79 7.37
N GLY A 17 -41.29 27.62 6.88
CA GLY A 17 -40.41 26.45 6.75
C GLY A 17 -39.21 26.71 5.84
N ALA A 18 -39.41 27.43 4.72
CA ALA A 18 -38.35 27.82 3.80
C ALA A 18 -37.37 28.81 4.45
N ILE A 19 -37.86 29.79 5.21
CA ILE A 19 -37.01 30.76 5.91
C ILE A 19 -36.15 30.05 6.98
N ILE A 20 -36.78 29.20 7.80
CA ILE A 20 -36.05 28.44 8.84
C ILE A 20 -35.07 27.45 8.21
N GLY A 21 -35.51 26.70 7.19
CA GLY A 21 -34.67 25.77 6.46
C GLY A 21 -33.49 26.46 5.78
N PHE A 22 -33.69 27.65 5.22
CA PHE A 22 -32.62 28.44 4.62
C PHE A 22 -31.64 28.98 5.67
N LEU A 23 -32.13 29.50 6.81
CA LEU A 23 -31.28 29.98 7.90
C LEU A 23 -30.41 28.86 8.48
N VAL A 24 -30.99 27.69 8.75
CA VAL A 24 -30.26 26.54 9.28
C VAL A 24 -29.31 25.95 8.22
N GLY A 25 -29.77 25.80 6.97
CA GLY A 25 -28.97 25.27 5.88
C GLY A 25 -27.81 26.17 5.47
N ARG A 26 -27.97 27.50 5.59
CA ARG A 26 -26.91 28.48 5.30
C ARG A 26 -25.88 28.60 6.42
N SER A 27 -26.25 28.32 7.67
CA SER A 27 -25.34 28.32 8.81
C SER A 27 -24.50 27.04 8.92
N GLY A 28 -24.79 26.01 8.13
CA GLY A 28 -24.12 24.71 8.17
C GLY A 28 -22.71 24.72 7.57
N GLY A 29 -21.71 25.14 8.36
CA GLY A 29 -20.40 24.49 8.50
C GLY A 29 -19.53 24.22 7.26
N ARG A 30 -19.81 24.79 6.08
CA ARG A 30 -19.04 24.47 4.86
C ARG A 30 -17.55 24.79 4.99
N SER A 31 -17.21 25.87 5.71
CA SER A 31 -15.82 26.24 6.00
C SER A 31 -15.14 25.31 7.02
N VAL A 32 -15.87 24.76 7.99
CA VAL A 32 -15.28 23.84 8.98
C VAL A 32 -14.95 22.50 8.33
N LYS A 33 -15.85 21.98 7.48
CA LYS A 33 -15.58 20.76 6.71
C LYS A 33 -14.44 20.96 5.70
N GLN A 34 -14.35 22.12 5.06
CA GLN A 34 -13.21 22.42 4.17
C GLN A 34 -11.89 22.47 4.94
N GLN A 35 -11.86 23.08 6.12
CA GLN A 35 -10.67 23.10 6.97
C GLN A 35 -10.25 21.71 7.45
N GLU A 36 -11.20 20.81 7.73
CA GLU A 36 -10.88 19.42 8.07
C GLU A 36 -10.27 18.67 6.89
N LEU A 37 -10.80 18.86 5.68
CA LEU A 37 -10.22 18.26 4.47
C LEU A 37 -8.81 18.79 4.19
N ASP A 38 -8.61 20.12 4.28
CA ASP A 38 -7.31 20.75 4.05
C ASP A 38 -6.27 20.28 5.08
N LYS A 39 -6.66 20.11 6.35
CA LYS A 39 -5.78 19.56 7.40
C LYS A 39 -5.36 18.14 7.10
N VAL A 40 -6.29 17.26 6.73
CA VAL A 40 -5.98 15.86 6.41
C VAL A 40 -5.05 15.78 5.19
N GLN A 41 -5.30 16.62 4.17
CA GLN A 41 -4.45 16.68 2.99
C GLN A 41 -3.03 17.14 3.35
N GLN A 42 -2.90 18.17 4.19
CA GLN A 42 -1.61 18.66 4.67
C GLN A 42 -0.86 17.61 5.51
N GLU A 43 -1.57 16.86 6.36
CA GLU A 43 -1.00 15.76 7.14
C GLU A 43 -0.48 14.64 6.24
N LEU A 44 -1.22 14.27 5.19
CA LEU A 44 -0.78 13.29 4.20
C LEU A 44 0.46 13.75 3.44
N ASP A 45 0.50 15.01 3.01
CA ASP A 45 1.66 15.54 2.28
C ASP A 45 2.91 15.60 3.19
N SER A 46 2.73 16.00 4.45
CA SER A 46 3.79 15.97 5.47
C SER A 46 4.30 14.55 5.72
N TYR A 47 3.40 13.58 5.82
CA TYR A 47 3.75 12.17 6.01
C TYR A 47 4.53 11.63 4.80
N LYS A 48 4.05 11.86 3.57
CA LYS A 48 4.75 11.47 2.34
C LYS A 48 6.16 12.07 2.28
N LYS A 49 6.31 13.34 2.65
CA LYS A 49 7.62 14.00 2.70
C LYS A 49 8.54 13.37 3.74
N GLN A 50 8.03 13.05 4.92
CA GLN A 50 8.83 12.37 5.97
C GLN A 50 9.26 10.98 5.53
N VAL A 51 8.38 10.21 4.90
CA VAL A 51 8.71 8.87 4.39
C VAL A 51 9.77 8.97 3.29
N SER A 52 9.60 9.87 2.33
CA SER A 52 10.60 10.09 1.27
C SER A 52 11.95 10.49 1.85
N GLY A 53 11.98 11.40 2.82
CA GLY A 53 13.22 11.82 3.48
C GLY A 53 13.89 10.67 4.25
N HIS A 54 13.11 9.82 4.91
CA HIS A 54 13.66 8.63 5.58
C HIS A 54 14.28 7.63 4.60
N PHE A 55 13.66 7.41 3.44
CA PHE A 55 14.22 6.53 2.42
C PHE A 55 15.48 7.11 1.77
N GLU A 56 15.53 8.43 1.56
CA GLU A 56 16.74 9.12 1.09
C GLU A 56 17.89 8.96 2.11
N GLU A 57 17.65 9.26 3.39
CA GLU A 57 18.65 9.07 4.45
C GLU A 57 19.07 7.59 4.59
N THR A 58 18.13 6.66 4.44
CA THR A 58 18.41 5.22 4.49
C THR A 58 19.25 4.79 3.30
N ALA A 59 18.97 5.27 2.09
CA ALA A 59 19.76 4.98 0.90
C ALA A 59 21.21 5.45 1.07
N ASP A 60 21.41 6.66 1.60
CA ASP A 60 22.73 7.19 1.94
C ASP A 60 23.47 6.31 2.95
N LEU A 61 22.77 5.84 3.99
CA LEU A 61 23.36 5.02 5.04
C LEU A 61 23.71 3.61 4.53
N VAL A 62 22.85 3.02 3.70
CA VAL A 62 23.10 1.74 3.02
C VAL A 62 24.30 1.88 2.09
N ASN A 63 24.42 2.97 1.35
CA ASN A 63 25.57 3.19 0.48
C ASN A 63 26.89 3.27 1.26
N LYS A 64 26.92 4.01 2.38
CA LYS A 64 28.08 4.05 3.29
C LYS A 64 28.43 2.67 3.84
N MET A 65 27.43 1.84 4.14
CA MET A 65 27.65 0.46 4.57
C MET A 65 28.26 -0.38 3.44
N THR A 66 27.74 -0.25 2.22
CA THR A 66 28.29 -0.92 1.02
C THR A 66 29.74 -0.52 0.79
N GLU A 67 30.09 0.75 0.90
CA GLU A 67 31.47 1.23 0.79
C GLU A 67 32.37 0.60 1.87
N SER A 68 31.94 0.64 3.14
CA SER A 68 32.67 0.04 4.25
C SER A 68 32.87 -1.47 4.07
N TYR A 69 31.86 -2.17 3.54
CA TYR A 69 31.93 -3.59 3.20
C TYR A 69 32.98 -3.85 2.11
N ARG A 70 33.03 -3.02 1.06
CA ARG A 70 34.04 -3.11 0.00
C ARG A 70 35.45 -2.91 0.54
N ASP A 71 35.63 -1.98 1.46
CA ASP A 71 36.94 -1.70 2.05
C ASP A 71 37.45 -2.87 2.89
N VAL A 72 36.57 -3.54 3.63
CA VAL A 72 36.90 -4.79 4.31
C VAL A 72 37.38 -5.84 3.30
N TYR A 73 36.65 -6.03 2.18
CA TYR A 73 37.04 -6.98 1.15
C TYR A 73 38.40 -6.66 0.51
N LYS A 74 38.66 -5.38 0.18
CA LYS A 74 39.97 -4.95 -0.32
C LYS A 74 41.08 -5.20 0.69
N HIS A 75 40.82 -4.92 1.97
CA HIS A 75 41.79 -5.13 3.04
C HIS A 75 42.10 -6.62 3.24
N LEU A 76 41.09 -7.49 3.14
CA LEU A 76 41.28 -8.95 3.19
C LEU A 76 42.08 -9.46 1.99
N ALA A 77 41.76 -9.00 0.78
CA ALA A 77 42.52 -9.34 -0.43
C ALA A 77 43.99 -8.92 -0.29
N THR A 78 44.24 -7.70 0.20
CA THR A 78 45.59 -7.18 0.46
C THR A 78 46.30 -8.02 1.53
N SER A 79 45.63 -8.29 2.65
CA SER A 79 46.18 -9.08 3.75
C SER A 79 46.57 -10.49 3.29
N ALA A 80 45.72 -11.14 2.49
CA ALA A 80 46.02 -12.45 1.92
C ALA A 80 47.31 -12.45 1.11
N THR A 81 47.58 -11.41 0.31
CA THR A 81 48.85 -11.29 -0.43
C THR A 81 50.08 -11.09 0.47
N THR A 82 49.90 -10.49 1.64
CA THR A 82 51.01 -10.23 2.59
C THR A 82 51.30 -11.38 3.55
N LEU A 83 50.26 -12.13 3.93
CA LEU A 83 50.31 -13.14 5.00
C LEU A 83 50.29 -14.58 4.49
N CYS A 84 49.83 -14.83 3.26
CA CYS A 84 49.70 -16.18 2.71
C CYS A 84 50.71 -16.45 1.60
N ASP A 85 51.00 -17.74 1.35
CA ASP A 85 51.75 -18.18 0.17
C ASP A 85 51.03 -17.77 -1.13
N ALA A 86 51.80 -17.58 -2.22
CA ALA A 86 51.29 -17.07 -3.49
C ALA A 86 50.07 -17.84 -4.04
N THR A 87 50.07 -19.17 -3.90
CA THR A 87 48.94 -20.02 -4.33
C THR A 87 47.67 -19.74 -3.51
N THR A 88 47.82 -19.62 -2.20
CA THR A 88 46.71 -19.37 -1.26
C THR A 88 46.19 -17.94 -1.42
N ALA A 89 47.08 -16.96 -1.56
CA ALA A 89 46.73 -15.58 -1.83
C ALA A 89 45.97 -15.42 -3.16
N ALA A 90 46.38 -16.10 -4.22
CA ALA A 90 45.68 -16.09 -5.51
C ALA A 90 44.28 -16.70 -5.42
N ALA A 91 44.12 -17.80 -4.67
CA ALA A 91 42.80 -18.43 -4.47
C ALA A 91 41.83 -17.52 -3.70
N ILE A 92 42.31 -16.86 -2.63
CA ILE A 92 41.51 -15.94 -1.83
C ILE A 92 41.11 -14.72 -2.68
N THR A 93 42.08 -14.04 -3.31
CA THR A 93 41.81 -12.85 -4.13
C THR A 93 40.85 -13.13 -5.29
N SER A 94 40.99 -14.26 -5.99
CA SER A 94 40.07 -14.66 -7.06
C SER A 94 38.63 -14.84 -6.59
N THR A 95 38.40 -15.15 -5.31
CA THR A 95 37.06 -15.32 -4.74
C THR A 95 36.46 -14.00 -4.27
N LEU A 96 37.28 -13.06 -3.78
CA LEU A 96 36.82 -11.77 -3.24
C LEU A 96 36.63 -10.69 -4.29
N VAL A 97 37.44 -10.67 -5.36
CA VAL A 97 37.37 -9.66 -6.44
C VAL A 97 36.01 -9.61 -7.16
N PRO A 98 35.36 -10.73 -7.56
CA PRO A 98 34.08 -10.67 -8.27
C PRO A 98 32.97 -9.98 -7.46
N GLN A 99 32.96 -10.16 -6.13
CA GLN A 99 32.00 -9.55 -5.20
C GLN A 99 32.12 -8.01 -5.14
N LEU A 100 33.26 -7.44 -5.54
CA LEU A 100 33.52 -5.99 -5.57
C LEU A 100 33.10 -5.33 -6.88
N THR A 101 33.05 -6.10 -7.97
CA THR A 101 32.72 -5.65 -9.33
C THR A 101 31.22 -5.67 -9.61
N GLU A 102 30.51 -6.71 -9.16
CA GLU A 102 29.08 -6.89 -9.45
C GLU A 102 28.21 -5.80 -8.78
N ALA A 103 28.60 -5.31 -7.60
CA ALA A 103 27.93 -4.20 -6.93
C ALA A 103 28.22 -2.82 -7.56
N LYS A 104 29.22 -2.70 -8.43
CA LYS A 104 29.58 -1.43 -9.08
C LYS A 104 28.77 -1.16 -10.35
N GLU A 105 28.31 -2.20 -11.04
CA GLU A 105 27.47 -2.02 -12.25
C GLU A 105 26.11 -1.40 -11.91
N VAL A 106 25.59 -1.64 -10.70
CA VAL A 106 24.33 -1.04 -10.24
C VAL A 106 24.42 0.49 -10.07
N GLU A 107 25.61 1.05 -9.80
CA GLU A 107 25.80 2.51 -9.67
C GLU A 107 25.94 3.22 -11.03
N GLN A 108 26.15 2.51 -12.14
CA GLN A 108 26.39 3.11 -13.47
C GLN A 108 25.16 3.19 -14.37
N GLU A 109 24.02 2.62 -13.96
CA GLU A 109 22.76 2.67 -14.72
C GLU A 109 21.84 3.83 -14.33
N GLU A 110 22.25 4.71 -13.40
CA GLU A 110 21.53 5.97 -13.07
C GLU A 110 21.71 7.08 -14.13
N GLU A 111 22.05 6.76 -15.37
CA GLU A 111 21.73 7.62 -16.52
C GLU A 111 20.40 7.16 -17.13
N VAL A 112 19.33 7.19 -16.31
CA VAL A 112 17.96 7.02 -16.80
C VAL A 112 17.61 8.31 -17.54
N SER A 113 17.84 8.27 -18.84
CA SER A 113 17.31 9.18 -19.85
C SER A 113 15.86 9.60 -19.51
N GLU A 114 15.64 10.90 -19.41
CA GLU A 114 14.32 11.54 -19.24
C GLU A 114 13.31 11.16 -20.37
N GLU A 115 13.73 10.43 -21.40
CA GLU A 115 12.86 9.94 -22.49
C GLU A 115 12.02 8.70 -22.13
N ALA A 116 12.21 8.07 -20.97
CA ALA A 116 11.36 6.95 -20.53
C ALA A 116 10.01 7.37 -19.91
N LEU A 117 9.72 8.68 -19.84
CA LEU A 117 8.46 9.23 -19.29
C LEU A 117 7.29 9.26 -20.30
N THR A 118 7.46 8.79 -21.54
CA THR A 118 6.41 8.92 -22.58
C THR A 118 6.04 7.63 -23.32
N ALA A 119 6.49 6.46 -22.86
CA ALA A 119 6.11 5.19 -23.47
C ALA A 119 5.93 4.09 -22.43
N THR A 120 4.74 4.04 -21.81
CA THR A 120 3.97 2.87 -21.33
C THR A 120 3.13 3.29 -20.12
N GLU A 121 2.06 4.07 -20.38
CA GLU A 121 1.06 4.46 -19.36
C GLU A 121 -0.01 3.37 -19.11
N SER A 122 0.08 2.19 -19.72
CA SER A 122 -1.06 1.26 -19.79
C SER A 122 -0.93 -0.05 -19.00
N ASP A 123 0.18 -0.35 -18.31
CA ASP A 123 0.34 -1.69 -17.71
C ASP A 123 1.05 -1.75 -16.35
N VAL A 124 0.93 -0.70 -15.55
CA VAL A 124 1.13 -0.84 -14.10
C VAL A 124 -0.25 -0.74 -13.45
N GLU A 125 -1.01 -1.83 -13.50
CA GLU A 125 -2.27 -1.90 -12.75
C GLU A 125 -1.90 -1.88 -11.26
N PRO A 126 -2.35 -0.88 -10.49
CA PRO A 126 -2.07 -0.83 -9.07
C PRO A 126 -2.61 -2.09 -8.39
N PRO A 127 -1.99 -2.56 -7.30
CA PRO A 127 -2.44 -3.74 -6.59
C PRO A 127 -3.94 -3.67 -6.32
N ARG A 128 -4.67 -4.65 -6.86
CA ARG A 128 -6.14 -4.68 -6.93
C ARG A 128 -6.83 -4.71 -5.56
N ASP A 129 -6.05 -4.83 -4.50
CA ASP A 129 -6.49 -4.88 -3.11
C ASP A 129 -6.83 -3.50 -2.50
N TYR A 130 -6.50 -2.39 -3.17
CA TYR A 130 -6.80 -1.03 -2.66
C TYR A 130 -8.04 -0.37 -3.27
N ALA A 131 -8.84 -1.08 -4.09
CA ALA A 131 -10.00 -0.50 -4.74
C ALA A 131 -11.12 -0.16 -3.72
N PRO A 132 -11.67 1.07 -3.72
CA PRO A 132 -12.78 1.43 -2.84
C PRO A 132 -14.02 0.61 -3.19
N LYS A 133 -14.53 -0.14 -2.21
CA LYS A 133 -15.71 -1.00 -2.38
C LYS A 133 -16.98 -0.18 -2.54
N LYS A 134 -17.96 -0.74 -3.26
CA LYS A 134 -19.31 -0.17 -3.34
C LYS A 134 -19.98 -0.23 -1.96
N PRO A 135 -20.94 0.66 -1.65
CA PRO A 135 -21.55 0.75 -0.31
C PRO A 135 -22.21 -0.54 0.19
N ASP A 136 -22.62 -1.42 -0.73
CA ASP A 136 -23.30 -2.69 -0.46
C ASP A 136 -22.37 -3.90 -0.42
N GLU A 137 -21.06 -3.71 -0.61
CA GLU A 137 -20.11 -4.80 -0.78
C GLU A 137 -19.23 -4.97 0.47
N GLN A 138 -19.44 -6.06 1.20
CA GLN A 138 -18.72 -6.31 2.44
C GLN A 138 -17.22 -6.55 2.22
N GLY A 139 -16.40 -5.98 3.11
CA GLY A 139 -14.94 -6.15 3.09
C GLY A 139 -14.53 -7.62 3.15
N THR A 140 -13.45 -7.99 2.47
CA THR A 140 -12.82 -9.32 2.60
C THR A 140 -12.27 -9.57 4.01
N LEU A 141 -12.15 -8.49 4.80
CA LEU A 141 -11.80 -8.50 6.23
C LEU A 141 -13.01 -8.23 7.14
N SER A 142 -14.24 -8.27 6.63
CA SER A 142 -15.43 -8.10 7.48
C SER A 142 -15.74 -9.36 8.28
N GLU A 143 -16.17 -9.21 9.54
CA GLU A 143 -16.43 -10.32 10.48
C GLU A 143 -17.55 -11.28 10.03
N SER A 144 -18.41 -10.84 9.11
CA SER A 144 -19.47 -11.65 8.49
C SER A 144 -19.10 -12.20 7.12
N TYR A 145 -17.87 -12.01 6.65
CA TYR A 145 -17.39 -12.60 5.42
C TYR A 145 -17.37 -14.13 5.56
N GLY A 146 -18.17 -14.82 4.75
CA GLY A 146 -18.35 -16.28 4.82
C GLY A 146 -19.43 -16.76 5.80
N LEU A 147 -20.06 -15.88 6.58
CA LEU A 147 -21.23 -16.23 7.41
C LEU A 147 -22.52 -16.04 6.60
N LYS A 148 -22.87 -17.07 5.81
CA LYS A 148 -24.18 -17.15 5.14
C LYS A 148 -25.29 -17.34 6.17
N ASN A 149 -26.14 -16.34 6.37
CA ASN A 149 -27.37 -16.48 7.11
C ASN A 149 -28.29 -17.47 6.39
N ALA A 150 -28.76 -18.50 7.10
CA ALA A 150 -29.44 -19.69 6.57
C ALA A 150 -30.87 -19.45 6.03
N LYS A 151 -31.12 -18.38 5.26
CA LYS A 151 -32.46 -18.13 4.69
C LYS A 151 -32.54 -18.02 3.17
N GLU A 152 -31.43 -17.95 2.43
CA GLU A 152 -31.49 -17.94 0.95
C GLU A 152 -30.49 -18.92 0.33
N THR A 153 -30.87 -20.18 0.23
CA THR A 153 -30.29 -21.12 -0.75
C THR A 153 -31.35 -22.18 -1.06
N THR A 154 -32.16 -21.92 -2.08
CA THR A 154 -32.90 -22.95 -2.82
C THR A 154 -32.76 -22.56 -4.28
N ALA A 155 -32.31 -23.50 -5.11
CA ALA A 155 -31.72 -23.34 -6.45
C ALA A 155 -30.30 -22.74 -6.41
N GLU A 156 -29.23 -23.41 -6.81
CA GLU A 156 -29.09 -24.38 -7.90
C GLU A 156 -28.11 -25.51 -7.49
N VAL A 157 -28.36 -26.71 -8.01
CA VAL A 157 -27.56 -27.94 -7.83
C VAL A 157 -26.57 -28.06 -8.98
N GLY A 158 -25.34 -28.50 -8.71
CA GLY A 158 -24.36 -28.84 -9.75
C GLY A 158 -23.15 -29.63 -9.22
N GLU A 159 -23.34 -30.94 -9.12
CA GLU A 159 -22.35 -32.05 -9.18
C GLU A 159 -20.96 -31.93 -8.52
N THR A 160 -20.80 -32.74 -7.47
CA THR A 160 -19.55 -33.39 -7.06
C THR A 160 -19.18 -34.55 -8.01
N PRO A 161 -17.88 -34.83 -8.16
CA PRO A 161 -17.38 -36.16 -7.79
C PRO A 161 -16.25 -35.98 -6.75
N GLU A 162 -16.40 -36.50 -5.54
CA GLU A 162 -15.99 -37.86 -5.13
C GLU A 162 -14.47 -38.10 -5.30
N VAL A 163 -13.77 -38.32 -4.18
CA VAL A 163 -12.95 -39.53 -3.90
C VAL A 163 -11.94 -39.26 -2.74
N GLU A 164 -12.14 -40.05 -1.68
CA GLU A 164 -11.13 -40.67 -0.80
C GLU A 164 -10.49 -39.93 0.38
N THR A 165 -11.15 -40.13 1.52
CA THR A 165 -10.60 -40.07 2.87
C THR A 165 -9.59 -41.21 3.10
N ALA A 166 -8.35 -40.89 3.47
CA ALA A 166 -7.43 -41.84 4.11
C ALA A 166 -7.01 -41.30 5.48
N GLU A 167 -7.59 -41.90 6.51
CA GLU A 167 -7.25 -41.77 7.94
C GLU A 167 -5.74 -41.94 8.21
N LYS A 168 -5.17 -41.09 9.07
CA LYS A 168 -3.99 -41.46 9.85
C LYS A 168 -4.16 -41.09 11.33
N LYS A 169 -4.49 -42.12 12.11
CA LYS A 169 -4.50 -42.18 13.58
C LYS A 169 -3.13 -41.83 14.17
N PRO A 170 -3.04 -41.06 15.28
CA PRO A 170 -1.77 -40.80 15.94
C PRO A 170 -1.36 -41.95 16.86
N GLU A 171 -0.14 -42.45 16.67
CA GLU A 171 0.56 -43.37 17.57
C GLU A 171 1.38 -42.56 18.59
N LYS A 172 1.31 -42.96 19.85
CA LYS A 172 1.97 -42.35 21.01
C LYS A 172 3.14 -43.23 21.45
N SER A 173 4.35 -42.66 21.45
CA SER A 173 5.56 -43.09 22.16
C SER A 173 6.52 -41.90 22.09
N GLU A 174 7.16 -41.38 23.13
CA GLU A 174 7.67 -41.91 24.41
C GLU A 174 7.41 -40.93 25.57
#